data_AF-F7M298-F1
#
_entry.id   AF-F7M298-F1
#
_cell.length_a   1.000
_cell.length_b   1.000
_cell.length_c   1.000
_cell.angle_alpha   90.00
_cell.angle_beta   90.00
_cell.angle_gamma   90.00
#
_symmetry.space_group_name_H-M   'P 1'
#
loop_
_entity.id
_entity.type
_entity.pdbx_description
1 polymer ?
#
loop_
_entity_poly.entity_id
_entity_poly.type
_entity_poly.pdbx_seq_one_letter_code
_entity_poly.pdbx_strand_id
1 'polypeptide(L)'
;MKAKVSLKMFVLSAALLVVSLATSARSYDNQLIYNPIEENGMTVGQTVYKMDGNTLANYMKYNYKYDDNKRMIESEALKWNSNKDEWEKDLRINYTYEGKTVTTNYYKWNAKKQAYILVPEMTVTMDNTNM
;
A
#
# COMPACT_ATOMS: atom_id res chain seq x y z
N MET A 1 -25.58 25.36 -21.66
CA MET A 1 -24.20 24.89 -21.40
C MET A 1 -24.27 23.54 -20.72
N LYS A 2 -23.79 22.46 -21.35
CA LYS A 2 -23.74 21.12 -20.73
C LYS A 2 -22.38 20.98 -20.04
N ALA A 3 -22.37 20.93 -18.71
CA ALA A 3 -21.16 20.67 -17.94
C ALA A 3 -20.68 19.26 -18.24
N LYS A 4 -19.60 19.13 -19.02
CA LYS A 4 -18.83 17.89 -19.12
C LYS A 4 -17.98 17.79 -17.87
N VAL A 5 -18.54 17.24 -16.80
CA VAL A 5 -17.73 16.77 -15.66
C VAL A 5 -16.91 15.60 -16.18
N SER A 6 -15.64 15.85 -16.47
CA SER A 6 -14.74 14.83 -16.98
C SER A 6 -14.45 13.81 -15.88
N LEU A 7 -14.76 12.55 -16.16
CA LEU A 7 -14.46 11.35 -15.37
C LEU A 7 -12.99 11.26 -14.86
N LYS A 8 -12.08 12.06 -15.44
CA LYS A 8 -10.66 12.14 -15.07
C LYS A 8 -10.38 12.69 -13.67
N MET A 9 -11.32 13.41 -13.05
CA MET A 9 -11.08 13.99 -11.72
C MET A 9 -11.20 12.97 -10.57
N PHE A 10 -11.70 11.75 -10.83
CA PHE A 10 -11.89 10.74 -9.78
C PHE A 10 -10.68 9.81 -9.56
N VAL A 11 -9.71 9.78 -10.48
CA VAL A 11 -8.56 8.85 -10.38
C VAL A 11 -7.49 9.39 -9.43
N LEU A 12 -7.44 10.71 -9.19
CA LEU A 12 -6.43 11.34 -8.34
C LEU A 12 -6.73 11.26 -6.83
N SER A 13 -7.93 10.79 -6.44
CA SER A 13 -8.33 10.65 -5.03
C SER A 13 -7.92 9.31 -4.41
N ALA A 14 -7.38 8.38 -5.20
CA ALA A 14 -6.99 7.05 -4.71
C ALA A 14 -5.57 7.00 -4.11
N ALA A 15 -4.75 8.03 -4.35
CA ALA A 15 -3.32 8.03 -3.97
C ALA A 15 -3.03 8.63 -2.58
N LEU A 16 -4.02 9.18 -1.87
CA LEU A 16 -3.90 9.62 -0.47
C LEU A 16 -5.19 9.32 0.28
N LEU A 17 -5.45 8.05 0.55
CA LEU A 17 -6.57 7.63 1.39
C LEU A 17 -6.08 7.37 2.82
N VAL A 18 -5.58 8.43 3.48
CA VAL A 18 -5.59 8.48 4.95
C VAL A 18 -6.99 8.95 5.34
N VAL A 19 -7.95 8.02 5.36
CA VAL A 19 -9.28 8.32 5.86
C VAL A 19 -9.40 7.69 7.24
N SER A 20 -9.26 8.54 8.27
CA SER A 20 -9.90 8.33 9.56
C SER A 20 -11.42 8.39 9.33
N LEU A 21 -12.05 7.24 9.08
CA LEU A 21 -13.51 7.15 8.98
C LEU A 21 -14.11 7.26 10.39
N ALA A 22 -14.81 8.38 10.62
CA ALA A 22 -15.72 8.51 11.75
C ALA A 22 -16.82 7.45 11.69
N THR A 23 -17.09 6.87 12.85
CA THR A 23 -17.96 5.74 13.13
C THR A 23 -19.37 5.87 12.54
N SER A 24 -19.81 4.85 11.80
CA SER A 24 -21.22 4.54 11.60
C SER A 24 -21.46 3.11 12.05
N ALA A 25 -22.53 2.88 12.82
CA ALA A 25 -22.93 1.56 13.30
C ALA A 25 -23.06 0.57 12.13
N ARG A 26 -22.06 -0.29 11.96
CA ARG A 26 -21.96 -1.34 10.95
C ARG A 26 -21.38 -2.56 11.64
N SER A 27 -21.82 -3.76 11.26
CA SER A 27 -21.22 -5.02 11.72
C SER A 27 -19.70 -4.88 11.73
N TYR A 28 -19.05 -5.22 12.85
CA TYR A 28 -17.59 -5.13 12.99
C TYR A 28 -16.84 -6.11 12.07
N ASP A 29 -17.58 -7.01 11.39
CA ASP A 29 -17.05 -7.83 10.30
C ASP A 29 -16.43 -6.94 9.22
N ASN A 30 -15.11 -7.05 9.07
CA ASN A 30 -14.24 -6.30 8.15
C ASN A 30 -13.72 -4.93 8.60
N GLN A 31 -13.82 -4.55 9.87
CA GLN A 31 -13.08 -3.37 10.34
C GLN A 31 -11.57 -3.66 10.34
N LEU A 32 -10.82 -2.82 9.61
CA LEU A 32 -9.36 -2.83 9.61
C LEU A 32 -8.83 -1.73 10.54
N ILE A 33 -7.87 -2.09 11.38
CA ILE A 33 -7.17 -1.17 12.27
C ILE A 33 -5.72 -1.05 11.79
N TYR A 34 -5.27 0.19 11.61
CA TYR A 34 -3.96 0.50 11.07
C TYR A 34 -3.06 1.05 12.18
N ASN A 35 -1.90 0.44 12.37
CA ASN A 35 -0.89 0.89 13.32
C ASN A 35 0.38 1.29 12.55
N PRO A 36 0.59 2.58 12.27
CA PRO A 36 1.77 3.07 11.58
C PRO A 36 3.02 2.96 12.45
N ILE A 37 4.16 2.74 11.80
CA ILE A 37 5.49 2.77 12.42
C ILE A 37 6.20 3.99 11.85
N GLU A 38 6.55 4.94 12.71
CA GLU A 38 7.19 6.18 12.33
C GLU A 38 8.64 6.23 12.79
N GLU A 39 9.53 6.67 11.90
CA GLU A 39 10.92 6.96 12.19
C GLU A 39 11.28 8.31 11.57
N ASN A 40 11.87 9.21 12.37
CA ASN A 40 12.30 10.54 11.91
C ASN A 40 11.20 11.35 11.20
N GLY A 41 9.95 11.20 11.64
CA GLY A 41 8.78 11.87 11.06
C GLY A 41 8.32 11.28 9.72
N MET A 42 8.79 10.10 9.33
CA MET A 42 8.28 9.36 8.17
C MET A 42 7.69 8.03 8.59
N THR A 43 6.56 7.65 8.00
CA THR A 43 6.00 6.31 8.18
C THR A 43 6.88 5.31 7.43
N VAL A 44 7.62 4.44 8.12
CA VAL A 44 8.49 3.41 7.52
C VAL A 44 7.81 2.05 7.39
N GLY A 45 6.60 1.92 7.93
CA GLY A 45 5.78 0.74 7.77
C GLY A 45 4.45 0.88 8.50
N GLN A 46 3.63 -0.16 8.42
CA GLN A 46 2.41 -0.25 9.22
C GLN A 46 2.03 -1.71 9.43
N THR A 47 1.42 -2.01 10.57
CA THR A 47 0.74 -3.30 10.79
C THR A 47 -0.76 -3.07 10.72
N VAL A 48 -1.46 -3.92 9.99
CA VAL A 48 -2.91 -3.89 9.82
C VAL A 48 -3.49 -5.10 10.54
N TYR A 49 -4.49 -4.82 11.36
CA TYR A 49 -5.22 -5.80 12.14
C TYR A 49 -6.66 -5.90 11.65
N LYS A 50 -7.26 -7.07 11.88
CA LYS A 50 -8.69 -7.30 11.76
C LYS A 50 -9.28 -7.51 13.14
N MET A 51 -10.50 -7.02 13.34
CA MET A 51 -11.30 -7.42 14.50
C MET A 51 -11.61 -8.92 14.39
N ASP A 52 -11.29 -9.67 15.44
CA ASP A 52 -11.65 -11.07 15.64
C ASP A 52 -12.34 -11.19 17.02
N GLY A 53 -13.67 -11.17 16.99
CA GLY A 53 -14.50 -10.97 18.18
C GLY A 53 -14.15 -9.67 18.90
N ASN A 54 -13.66 -9.78 20.14
CA ASN A 54 -13.24 -8.64 20.97
C ASN A 54 -11.72 -8.38 20.91
N THR A 55 -10.99 -9.09 20.04
CA THR A 55 -9.52 -9.03 19.95
C THR A 55 -9.07 -8.58 18.56
N LEU A 56 -7.78 -8.25 18.44
CA LEU A 56 -7.15 -7.89 17.18
C LEU A 56 -6.29 -9.04 16.69
N ALA A 57 -6.57 -9.52 15.49
CA ALA A 57 -5.75 -10.49 14.78
C ALA A 57 -4.87 -9.78 13.75
N ASN A 58 -3.60 -10.19 13.66
CA ASN A 58 -2.69 -9.78 12.58
C ASN A 58 -3.32 -10.07 11.22
N TYR A 59 -3.19 -9.14 10.27
CA TYR A 59 -3.73 -9.32 8.93
C TYR A 59 -2.70 -9.06 7.84
N MET A 60 -2.20 -7.83 7.74
CA MET A 60 -1.19 -7.43 6.76
C MET A 60 -0.12 -6.59 7.44
N LYS A 61 1.10 -6.63 6.93
CA LYS A 61 2.18 -5.73 7.33
C LYS A 61 2.79 -5.10 6.08
N TYR A 62 3.10 -3.82 6.16
CA TYR A 62 3.75 -3.10 5.08
C TYR A 62 5.06 -2.50 5.56
N ASN A 63 6.09 -2.56 4.73
CA ASN A 63 7.38 -1.92 4.95
C ASN A 63 7.65 -0.97 3.79
N TYR A 64 8.15 0.22 4.10
CA TYR A 64 8.39 1.29 3.13
C TYR A 64 9.86 1.67 3.11
N LYS A 65 10.38 1.98 1.92
CA LYS A 65 11.70 2.58 1.76
C LYS A 65 11.59 3.89 1.01
N TYR A 66 12.50 4.79 1.30
CA TYR A 66 12.53 6.14 0.76
C TYR A 66 13.90 6.44 0.15
N ASP A 67 13.93 7.32 -0.85
CA ASP A 67 15.17 7.93 -1.33
C ASP A 67 15.59 9.14 -0.48
N ASP A 68 16.73 9.74 -0.81
CA ASP A 68 17.28 10.91 -0.11
C ASP A 68 16.35 12.15 -0.17
N ASN A 69 15.46 12.20 -1.17
CA ASN A 69 14.44 13.25 -1.31
C ASN A 69 13.15 12.92 -0.54
N LYS A 70 13.16 11.88 0.30
CA LYS A 70 12.01 11.38 1.06
C LYS A 70 10.82 10.94 0.18
N ARG A 71 11.10 10.50 -1.04
CA ARG A 71 10.09 9.89 -1.93
C ARG A 71 10.10 8.39 -1.73
N MET A 72 8.93 7.76 -1.64
CA MET A 72 8.81 6.31 -1.47
C MET A 72 9.35 5.59 -2.72
N ILE A 73 10.31 4.69 -2.56
CA ILE A 73 10.91 3.91 -3.65
C ILE A 73 10.56 2.43 -3.60
N GLU A 74 10.12 1.93 -2.44
CA GLU A 74 9.66 0.55 -2.26
C GLU A 74 8.49 0.51 -1.27
N SER A 75 7.48 -0.30 -1.59
CA SER A 75 6.43 -0.73 -0.69
C SER A 75 6.33 -2.25 -0.73
N GLU A 76 6.68 -2.91 0.38
CA GLU A 76 6.60 -4.36 0.52
C GLU A 76 5.39 -4.73 1.39
N ALA A 77 4.56 -5.65 0.90
CA ALA A 77 3.43 -6.20 1.62
C ALA A 77 3.73 -7.64 2.07
N LEU A 78 3.45 -7.90 3.33
CA LEU A 78 3.47 -9.22 3.96
C LEU A 78 2.06 -9.56 4.44
N LYS A 79 1.71 -10.84 4.30
CA LYS A 79 0.45 -11.39 4.79
C LYS A 79 0.71 -12.22 6.03
N TRP A 80 -0.17 -12.10 7.02
CA TRP A 80 -0.09 -12.96 8.20
C TRP A 80 -0.51 -14.39 7.87
N ASN A 81 0.31 -15.37 8.24
CA ASN A 81 -0.04 -16.79 8.22
C ASN A 81 -0.28 -17.27 9.65
N SER A 82 -1.55 -17.30 10.07
CA SER A 82 -1.95 -17.71 11.41
C SER A 82 -1.64 -19.17 11.74
N ASN A 83 -1.50 -20.04 10.74
CA ASN A 83 -1.16 -21.45 10.97
C ASN A 83 0.31 -21.65 11.35
N LYS A 84 1.16 -20.71 10.96
CA LYS A 84 2.62 -20.75 11.18
C LYS A 84 3.11 -19.68 12.15
N ASP A 85 2.22 -18.78 12.57
CA ASP A 85 2.53 -17.63 13.42
C ASP A 85 3.63 -16.74 12.82
N GLU A 86 3.59 -16.53 11.49
CA GLU A 86 4.64 -15.79 10.77
C GLU A 86 4.09 -14.83 9.71
N TRP A 87 4.87 -13.80 9.40
CA TRP A 87 4.63 -12.90 8.27
C TRP A 87 5.24 -13.49 6.98
N GLU A 88 4.40 -13.75 5.99
CA GLU A 88 4.83 -14.26 4.69
C GLU A 88 4.88 -13.13 3.66
N LYS A 89 5.95 -13.11 2.87
CA LYS A 89 6.11 -12.18 1.74
C LYS A 89 5.00 -12.38 0.71
N ASP A 90 4.40 -11.30 0.24
CA ASP A 90 3.30 -11.36 -0.73
C ASP A 90 3.57 -10.54 -1.99
N LEU A 91 3.65 -9.22 -1.86
CA LEU A 91 3.82 -8.28 -2.96
C LEU A 91 4.96 -7.30 -2.65
N ARG A 92 5.61 -6.80 -3.69
CA ARG A 92 6.50 -5.65 -3.60
C ARG A 92 6.21 -4.71 -4.75
N ILE A 93 6.20 -3.43 -4.48
CA ILE A 93 6.03 -2.37 -5.47
C ILE A 93 7.27 -1.49 -5.42
N ASN A 94 7.90 -1.27 -6.56
CA ASN A 94 9.02 -0.36 -6.69
C ASN A 94 8.60 0.88 -7.49
N TYR A 95 9.04 2.05 -7.04
CA TYR A 95 8.82 3.32 -7.69
C TYR A 95 10.14 3.86 -8.22
N THR A 96 10.22 4.08 -9.53
CA THR A 96 11.36 4.72 -10.19
C THR A 96 10.95 6.10 -10.66
N TYR A 97 11.70 7.12 -10.27
CA TYR A 97 11.43 8.52 -10.62
C TYR A 97 12.44 8.99 -11.67
N GLU A 98 11.96 9.41 -12.84
CA GLU A 98 12.78 9.93 -13.94
C GLU A 98 12.24 11.28 -14.42
N GLY A 99 12.91 12.37 -14.03
CA GLY A 99 12.39 13.71 -14.30
C GLY A 99 11.00 13.89 -13.70
N LYS A 100 9.98 14.08 -14.55
CA LYS A 100 8.58 14.24 -14.14
C LYS A 100 7.77 12.96 -14.26
N THR A 101 8.36 11.80 -14.54
CA THR A 101 7.61 10.54 -14.59
C THR A 101 7.90 9.68 -13.37
N VAL A 102 6.91 8.86 -13.01
CA VAL A 102 7.07 7.76 -12.06
C VAL A 102 6.65 6.46 -12.75
N THR A 103 7.54 5.47 -12.69
CA THR A 103 7.26 4.10 -13.11
C THR A 103 7.05 3.24 -11.88
N THR A 104 5.89 2.60 -11.81
CA THR A 104 5.50 1.68 -10.74
C THR A 104 5.63 0.25 -11.26
N ASN A 105 6.53 -0.52 -10.67
CA ASN A 105 6.78 -1.91 -11.00
C ASN A 105 6.22 -2.82 -9.90
N TYR A 106 5.37 -3.77 -10.27
CA TYR A 106 4.77 -4.72 -9.32
C TYR A 106 5.50 -6.06 -9.38
N TYR A 107 5.77 -6.63 -8.21
CA TYR A 107 6.42 -7.91 -8.07
C TYR A 107 5.64 -8.81 -7.12
N LYS A 108 5.45 -10.07 -7.50
CA LYS A 108 4.85 -11.09 -6.63
C LYS A 108 5.95 -11.97 -6.03
N TRP A 109 5.84 -12.27 -4.74
CA TRP A 109 6.72 -13.23 -4.10
C TRP A 109 6.53 -14.64 -4.70
N ASN A 110 7.63 -15.27 -5.10
CA ASN A 110 7.64 -16.66 -5.52
C ASN A 110 8.40 -17.49 -4.49
N ALA A 111 7.67 -18.24 -3.67
CA ALA A 111 8.25 -19.05 -2.60
C ALA A 111 9.21 -20.15 -3.11
N LYS A 112 9.02 -20.67 -4.32
CA LYS A 112 9.94 -21.67 -4.90
C LYS A 112 11.27 -21.05 -5.31
N LYS A 113 11.24 -19.84 -5.89
CA LYS A 113 12.43 -19.11 -6.33
C LYS A 113 13.07 -18.28 -5.21
N GLN A 114 12.39 -18.15 -4.07
CA GLN A 114 12.79 -17.27 -2.96
C GLN A 114 13.09 -15.83 -3.44
N ALA A 115 12.29 -15.35 -4.40
CA ALA A 115 12.49 -14.05 -5.02
C ALA A 115 11.16 -13.37 -5.38
N TYR A 116 11.19 -12.04 -5.40
CA TYR A 116 10.13 -11.22 -5.98
C TYR A 116 10.27 -11.22 -7.50
N ILE A 117 9.23 -11.67 -8.20
CA ILE A 117 9.21 -11.78 -9.66
C ILE A 117 8.33 -10.67 -10.23
N LEU A 118 8.87 -9.94 -11.21
CA LEU A 118 8.17 -8.84 -11.88
C LEU A 118 6.89 -9.37 -12.53
N VAL A 119 5.80 -8.63 -12.35
CA VAL A 119 4.50 -8.82 -13.01
C VAL A 119 4.38 -7.69 -14.05
N PRO A 120 4.92 -7.88 -15.27
CA PRO A 120 5.10 -6.79 -16.22
C PRO A 120 3.78 -6.14 -16.65
N GLU A 121 2.70 -6.93 -16.72
CA GLU A 121 1.36 -6.47 -17.09
C GLU A 121 0.76 -5.43 -16.13
N MET A 122 1.25 -5.39 -14.89
CA MET A 122 0.82 -4.43 -13.87
C MET A 122 1.72 -3.19 -13.84
N THR A 123 2.76 -3.14 -14.67
CA THR A 123 3.69 -2.00 -14.70
C THR A 123 3.00 -0.78 -15.29
N VAL A 124 3.07 0.35 -14.58
CA VAL A 124 2.40 1.59 -14.97
C VAL A 124 3.40 2.73 -14.91
N THR A 125 3.47 3.54 -15.98
CA THR A 125 4.25 4.78 -16.02
C THR A 125 3.30 5.96 -16.17
N MET A 126 3.44 6.97 -15.32
CA MET A 126 2.58 8.15 -15.30
C MET A 126 3.41 9.40 -15.06
N ASP A 127 2.92 10.54 -15.53
CA ASP A 127 3.47 11.84 -15.16
C ASP A 127 3.19 12.12 -13.68
N ASN A 128 4.25 12.39 -12.93
CA ASN A 128 4.22 12.92 -11.58
C ASN A 128 4.02 14.44 -11.64
N THR A 129 2.75 14.87 -11.60
CA THR A 129 2.37 16.29 -11.68
C THR A 129 2.74 17.11 -10.45
N ASN A 130 3.28 16.47 -9.41
CA ASN A 130 3.68 17.11 -8.15
C ASN A 130 5.19 17.40 -8.08
N MET A 131 5.94 17.13 -9.16
CA MET A 131 7.33 17.54 -9.37
C MET A 131 7.42 18.71 -10.35
#